data_AF-A0A1Z9BY92-F1
#
_entry.id   AF-A0A1Z9BY92-F1
#
_cell.length_a   1.000
_cell.length_b   1.000
_cell.length_c   1.000
_cell.angle_alpha   90.00
_cell.angle_beta   90.00
_cell.angle_gamma   90.00
#
_symmetry.space_group_name_H-M   'P 1'
#
loop_
_entity.id
_entity.type
_entity.pdbx_description
1 polymer ?
#
loop_
_entity_poly.entity_id
_entity_poly.type
_entity_poly.pdbx_seq_one_letter_code
_entity_poly.pdbx_strand_id
1 'polypeptide(L)'
;MLSIEKKSFSVTLERFKTNNPNYSLGLHFLLPDIEVPLHCSNLVKQGEQIELKSNTRIFGIVTLQHHLQKHFERFIFIPEYNKEQNHTFGSYNITTFLTTPNFESTKDILPIPNFDQLSQYVSQSLHLIKSSQPVDKRLEKIHSVSWSFDLLSSSGNVKVHVPYVCLVCRGDALVNNLKTTHLLDLQHFFMREMTNICNKATGFAPSNFIQMSKKALQDNNTLHSVYIAIANLFSSLVHKHIEYMTDYKATGKKDFVGINEFGSQLYSDCEDMAQASFDLMRVFRRLFPSSLNDVNDVSTLCYHIAAWLNDSTLGVMQGAIGEARGALNNHVWAAILPKQTPPVFVDGTNGEFVPRIYQYAVRFWSRDPANIYDFFFINPDTGQYGMPANFLLSHKSPMKIIDTWSLKLNTANIYADLLFAANIQVETFNILNYLIKQ
;
A
#
# COMPACT_ATOMS: atom_id res chain seq x y z
N MET A 1 -23.14 -20.45 17.16
CA MET A 1 -22.34 -20.24 15.93
C MET A 1 -21.91 -21.60 15.44
N LEU A 2 -22.45 -22.06 14.31
CA LEU A 2 -21.99 -23.28 13.64
C LEU A 2 -20.63 -22.96 13.02
N SER A 3 -19.59 -23.72 13.35
CA SER A 3 -18.31 -23.61 12.65
C SER A 3 -18.53 -24.07 11.21
N ILE A 4 -18.63 -23.13 10.28
CA ILE A 4 -18.71 -23.50 8.87
C ILE A 4 -17.35 -24.11 8.50
N GLU A 5 -17.35 -25.38 8.09
CA GLU A 5 -16.14 -26.07 7.63
C GLU A 5 -15.56 -25.29 6.45
N LYS A 6 -14.43 -24.59 6.68
CA LYS A 6 -13.63 -23.94 5.65
C LYS A 6 -12.94 -25.03 4.83
N LYS A 7 -13.52 -25.44 3.70
CA LYS A 7 -12.88 -26.35 2.74
C LYS A 7 -12.20 -25.53 1.64
N SER A 8 -10.93 -25.84 1.35
CA SER A 8 -10.27 -25.30 0.16
C SER A 8 -10.70 -26.06 -1.09
N PHE A 9 -10.72 -25.39 -2.23
CA PHE A 9 -11.06 -26.00 -3.51
C PHE A 9 -10.41 -25.26 -4.67
N SER A 10 -10.21 -25.99 -5.77
CA SER A 10 -9.61 -25.44 -6.99
C SER A 10 -10.65 -24.81 -7.91
N VAL A 11 -10.32 -23.65 -8.47
CA VAL A 11 -11.13 -22.91 -9.45
C VAL A 11 -10.28 -22.62 -10.69
N THR A 12 -10.86 -22.73 -11.88
CA THR A 12 -10.21 -22.35 -13.14
C THR A 12 -11.03 -21.29 -13.87
N LEU A 13 -10.38 -20.25 -14.40
CA LEU A 13 -11.01 -19.24 -15.27
C LEU A 13 -10.98 -19.70 -16.72
N GLU A 14 -12.05 -20.31 -17.20
CA GLU A 14 -12.14 -20.86 -18.57
C GLU A 14 -12.45 -19.80 -19.62
N ARG A 15 -13.26 -18.80 -19.26
CA ARG A 15 -13.68 -17.72 -20.16
C ARG A 15 -13.70 -16.39 -19.42
N PHE A 16 -13.03 -15.40 -20.00
CA PHE A 16 -13.05 -14.02 -19.51
C PHE A 16 -12.93 -13.06 -20.68
N LYS A 17 -14.04 -12.45 -21.10
CA LYS A 17 -14.08 -11.60 -22.30
C LYS A 17 -15.06 -10.44 -22.15
N THR A 18 -14.73 -9.33 -22.83
CA THR A 18 -15.61 -8.18 -23.02
C THR A 18 -16.00 -8.06 -24.49
N ASN A 19 -17.20 -7.54 -24.77
CA ASN A 19 -17.64 -7.22 -26.13
C ASN A 19 -17.06 -5.89 -26.66
N ASN A 20 -16.38 -5.12 -25.82
CA ASN A 20 -15.81 -3.82 -26.19
C ASN A 20 -14.28 -3.92 -26.26
N PRO A 21 -13.68 -3.82 -27.46
CA PRO A 21 -12.24 -3.99 -27.66
C PRO A 21 -11.40 -2.85 -27.06
N ASN A 22 -12.04 -1.76 -26.61
CA ASN A 22 -11.34 -0.64 -25.95
C ASN A 22 -11.06 -0.90 -24.46
N TYR A 23 -11.46 -2.06 -23.91
CA TYR A 23 -11.26 -2.40 -22.52
C TYR A 23 -10.35 -3.62 -22.31
N SER A 24 -9.39 -3.47 -21.39
CA SER A 24 -8.71 -4.57 -20.73
C SER A 24 -9.51 -5.05 -19.52
N LEU A 25 -9.41 -6.35 -19.21
CA LEU A 25 -10.05 -6.97 -18.07
C LEU A 25 -9.03 -7.60 -17.11
N GLY A 26 -9.21 -7.39 -15.81
CA GLY A 26 -8.53 -8.11 -14.73
C GLY A 26 -9.53 -8.74 -13.77
N LEU A 27 -9.31 -9.99 -13.33
CA LEU A 27 -10.13 -10.69 -12.33
C LEU A 27 -9.29 -11.09 -11.14
N HIS A 28 -9.79 -10.87 -9.92
CA HIS A 28 -9.28 -11.52 -8.71
C HIS A 28 -10.45 -11.89 -7.78
N PHE A 29 -10.18 -12.75 -6.80
CA PHE A 29 -11.16 -13.18 -5.81
C PHE A 29 -10.87 -12.55 -4.45
N LEU A 30 -11.92 -12.15 -3.76
CA LEU A 30 -11.87 -11.65 -2.40
C LEU A 30 -12.70 -12.58 -1.49
N LEU A 31 -12.07 -13.05 -0.42
CA LEU A 31 -12.50 -14.07 0.54
C LEU A 31 -12.50 -13.47 1.96
N PRO A 32 -13.40 -12.55 2.30
CA PRO A 32 -13.36 -11.80 3.56
C PRO A 32 -13.45 -12.64 4.85
N ASP A 33 -13.90 -13.90 4.75
CA ASP A 33 -14.01 -14.79 5.92
C ASP A 33 -12.67 -15.45 6.30
N ILE A 34 -11.63 -15.19 5.51
CA ILE A 34 -10.27 -15.65 5.75
C ILE A 34 -9.50 -14.53 6.44
N GLU A 35 -8.67 -14.91 7.41
CA GLU A 35 -7.78 -13.95 8.08
C GLU A 35 -6.83 -13.32 7.06
N VAL A 36 -6.55 -12.04 7.26
CA VAL A 36 -5.44 -11.38 6.58
C VAL A 36 -4.22 -12.24 6.84
N PRO A 37 -3.53 -12.67 5.78
CA PRO A 37 -3.45 -12.09 4.44
C PRO A 37 -4.08 -12.95 3.32
N LEU A 38 -4.74 -14.04 3.68
CA LEU A 38 -5.21 -15.06 2.74
C LEU A 38 -6.59 -14.73 2.14
N HIS A 39 -7.10 -13.52 2.40
CA HIS A 39 -8.42 -13.08 2.01
C HIS A 39 -8.51 -12.53 0.58
N CYS A 40 -7.42 -12.44 -0.18
CA CYS A 40 -7.44 -12.00 -1.59
C CYS A 40 -6.55 -12.89 -2.48
N SER A 41 -7.04 -13.24 -3.67
CA SER A 41 -6.22 -13.89 -4.70
C SER A 41 -5.39 -12.86 -5.48
N ASN A 42 -4.33 -13.34 -6.14
CA ASN A 42 -3.70 -12.58 -7.22
C ASN A 42 -4.65 -12.45 -8.42
N LEU A 43 -4.25 -11.64 -9.41
CA LEU A 43 -4.93 -11.61 -10.70
C LEU A 43 -4.93 -13.01 -11.34
N VAL A 44 -6.11 -13.45 -11.72
CA VAL A 44 -6.38 -14.79 -12.26
C VAL A 44 -6.23 -14.74 -13.77
N LYS A 45 -5.33 -15.55 -14.33
CA LYS A 45 -5.20 -15.67 -15.79
C LYS A 45 -6.18 -16.71 -16.32
N GLN A 46 -6.60 -16.53 -17.56
CA GLN A 46 -7.42 -17.53 -18.23
C GLN A 46 -6.65 -18.85 -18.36
N GLY A 47 -7.31 -19.96 -18.02
CA GLY A 47 -6.72 -21.31 -17.94
C GLY A 47 -5.90 -21.58 -16.68
N GLU A 48 -5.67 -20.57 -15.83
CA GLU A 48 -4.97 -20.78 -14.56
C GLU A 48 -5.90 -21.40 -13.52
N GLN A 49 -5.42 -22.47 -12.89
CA GLN A 49 -6.07 -23.06 -11.73
C GLN A 49 -5.56 -22.39 -10.45
N ILE A 50 -6.48 -21.87 -9.65
CA ILE A 50 -6.21 -21.26 -8.35
C ILE A 50 -6.86 -22.08 -7.24
N GLU A 51 -6.26 -22.09 -6.05
CA GLU A 51 -6.86 -22.70 -4.86
C GLU A 51 -7.49 -21.61 -3.99
N LEU A 52 -8.80 -21.67 -3.80
CA LEU A 52 -9.53 -20.79 -2.88
C LEU A 52 -9.63 -21.46 -1.51
N LYS A 53 -9.36 -20.72 -0.43
CA LYS A 53 -9.31 -21.24 0.95
C LYS A 53 -10.62 -21.06 1.73
N SER A 54 -11.67 -20.59 1.07
CA SER A 54 -13.01 -20.41 1.66
C SER A 54 -14.07 -20.76 0.64
N ASN A 55 -15.18 -21.36 1.09
CA ASN A 55 -16.36 -21.70 0.31
C ASN A 55 -17.64 -20.94 0.73
N THR A 56 -17.54 -19.97 1.64
CA THR A 56 -18.70 -19.25 2.20
C THR A 56 -18.93 -17.90 1.54
N ARG A 57 -17.96 -16.99 1.63
CA ARG A 57 -18.06 -15.62 1.11
C ARG A 57 -16.94 -15.38 0.12
N ILE A 58 -17.29 -15.48 -1.16
CA ILE A 58 -16.37 -15.30 -2.28
C ILE A 58 -16.94 -14.24 -3.20
N PHE A 59 -16.15 -13.21 -3.47
CA PHE A 59 -16.47 -12.16 -4.42
C PHE A 59 -15.49 -12.21 -5.59
N GLY A 60 -16.02 -12.27 -6.80
CA GLY A 60 -15.26 -11.97 -8.01
C GLY A 60 -15.18 -10.46 -8.18
N ILE A 61 -13.96 -9.93 -8.22
CA ILE A 61 -13.71 -8.52 -8.48
C ILE A 61 -13.14 -8.41 -9.87
N VAL A 62 -13.88 -7.75 -10.75
CA VAL A 62 -13.40 -7.44 -12.08
C VAL A 62 -13.09 -5.97 -12.18
N THR A 63 -12.02 -5.69 -12.88
CA THR A 63 -11.79 -4.35 -13.37
C THR A 63 -11.63 -4.27 -14.87
N LEU A 64 -12.21 -3.17 -15.34
CA LEU A 64 -12.19 -2.64 -16.67
C LEU A 64 -11.22 -1.46 -16.74
N GLN A 65 -10.26 -1.52 -17.65
CA GLN A 65 -9.39 -0.39 -18.00
C GLN A 65 -9.66 0.03 -19.44
N HIS A 66 -10.15 1.25 -19.66
CA HIS A 66 -10.35 1.81 -20.99
C HIS A 66 -9.02 2.28 -21.59
N HIS A 67 -8.59 1.72 -22.73
CA HIS A 67 -7.31 2.02 -23.37
C HIS A 67 -7.15 3.48 -23.80
N LEU A 68 -8.17 4.06 -24.43
CA LEU A 68 -8.12 5.43 -24.96
C LEU A 68 -8.34 6.50 -23.88
N GLN A 69 -9.32 6.28 -22.99
CA GLN A 69 -9.70 7.26 -21.97
C GLN A 69 -8.91 7.13 -20.67
N LYS A 70 -8.13 6.04 -20.52
CA LYS A 70 -7.41 5.70 -19.29
C LYS A 70 -8.31 5.67 -18.04
N HIS A 71 -9.59 5.37 -18.27
CA HIS A 71 -10.61 5.29 -17.24
C HIS A 71 -10.69 3.88 -16.68
N PHE A 72 -10.89 3.78 -15.36
CA PHE A 72 -10.97 2.50 -14.63
C PHE A 72 -12.33 2.39 -13.93
N GLU A 73 -12.98 1.24 -14.10
CA GLU A 73 -14.25 0.89 -13.45
C GLU A 73 -14.12 -0.47 -12.77
N ARG A 74 -14.84 -0.66 -11.66
CA ARG A 74 -14.82 -1.91 -10.89
C ARG A 74 -16.23 -2.47 -10.87
N PHE A 75 -16.36 -3.78 -10.93
CA PHE A 75 -17.60 -4.43 -10.55
C PHE A 75 -17.32 -5.65 -9.68
N ILE A 76 -18.24 -5.89 -8.76
CA ILE A 76 -18.20 -7.01 -7.83
C ILE A 76 -19.35 -7.93 -8.20
N PHE A 77 -19.07 -9.22 -8.29
CA PHE A 77 -20.10 -10.23 -8.48
C PHE A 77 -19.84 -11.43 -7.59
N ILE A 78 -20.86 -12.27 -7.46
CA ILE A 78 -20.78 -13.51 -6.68
C ILE A 78 -20.59 -14.64 -7.70
N PRO A 79 -19.47 -15.39 -7.64
CA PRO A 79 -19.19 -16.45 -8.60
C PRO A 79 -20.26 -17.55 -8.57
N GLU A 80 -20.85 -17.86 -9.73
CA GLU A 80 -21.60 -19.08 -9.97
C GLU A 80 -20.68 -20.05 -10.71
N TYR A 81 -20.14 -21.02 -10.00
CA TYR A 81 -19.23 -21.99 -10.60
C TYR A 81 -19.95 -22.98 -11.51
N ASN A 82 -19.24 -23.45 -12.53
CA ASN A 82 -19.71 -24.39 -13.56
C ASN A 82 -20.89 -23.85 -14.38
N LYS A 83 -21.09 -22.53 -14.38
CA LYS A 83 -22.09 -21.84 -15.19
C LYS A 83 -21.52 -20.56 -15.79
N GLU A 84 -21.90 -20.26 -17.02
CA GLU A 84 -21.54 -18.98 -17.63
C GLU A 84 -22.36 -17.85 -17.01
N GLN A 85 -21.68 -16.79 -16.57
CA GLN A 85 -22.30 -15.58 -16.05
C GLN A 85 -22.04 -14.42 -17.02
N ASN A 86 -23.08 -13.65 -17.30
CA ASN A 86 -23.01 -12.47 -18.16
C ASN A 86 -23.37 -11.23 -17.34
N HIS A 87 -22.48 -10.24 -17.34
CA HIS A 87 -22.62 -8.99 -16.60
C HIS A 87 -22.76 -7.85 -17.59
N THR A 88 -23.88 -7.14 -17.55
CA THR A 88 -24.21 -6.07 -18.50
C THR A 88 -24.19 -4.72 -17.79
N PHE A 89 -23.40 -3.77 -18.32
CA PHE A 89 -23.28 -2.42 -17.80
C PHE A 89 -23.36 -1.42 -18.96
N GLY A 90 -24.53 -0.83 -19.17
CA GLY A 90 -24.77 0.07 -20.29
C GLY A 90 -24.49 -0.60 -21.65
N SER A 91 -23.42 -0.18 -22.33
CA SER A 91 -23.07 -0.62 -23.69
C SER A 91 -22.09 -1.80 -23.76
N TYR A 92 -21.52 -2.24 -22.63
CA TYR A 92 -20.57 -3.35 -22.61
C TYR A 92 -21.04 -4.52 -21.74
N ASN A 93 -20.62 -5.72 -22.15
CA ASN A 93 -20.98 -7.00 -21.58
C ASN A 93 -19.71 -7.78 -21.27
N ILE A 94 -19.66 -8.36 -20.07
CA ILE A 94 -18.52 -9.15 -19.60
C ILE A 94 -19.03 -10.56 -19.34
N THR A 95 -18.40 -11.53 -19.99
CA THR A 95 -18.71 -12.94 -19.83
C THR A 95 -17.62 -13.60 -19.00
N THR A 96 -18.03 -14.24 -17.89
CA THR A 96 -17.16 -15.02 -17.02
C THR A 96 -17.62 -16.47 -16.98
N PHE A 97 -16.70 -17.42 -17.12
CA PHE A 97 -16.96 -18.85 -16.86
C PHE A 97 -15.87 -19.40 -15.96
N LEU A 98 -16.28 -19.78 -14.75
CA LEU A 98 -15.42 -20.33 -13.70
C LEU A 98 -15.78 -21.79 -13.48
N THR A 99 -14.82 -22.70 -13.57
CA THR A 99 -15.04 -24.14 -13.36
C THR A 99 -14.38 -24.61 -12.07
N THR A 100 -14.99 -25.63 -11.45
CA THR A 100 -14.45 -26.28 -10.25
C THR A 100 -15.00 -27.70 -10.13
N PRO A 101 -14.18 -28.69 -9.76
CA PRO A 101 -14.63 -30.07 -9.66
C PRO A 101 -15.53 -30.35 -8.43
N ASN A 102 -15.48 -29.53 -7.37
CA ASN A 102 -15.99 -29.90 -6.04
C ASN A 102 -16.84 -28.82 -5.33
N PHE A 103 -17.47 -27.89 -6.04
CA PHE A 103 -18.22 -26.81 -5.36
C PHE A 103 -19.67 -27.20 -5.05
N GLU A 104 -20.00 -27.26 -3.77
CA GLU A 104 -21.36 -27.28 -3.27
C GLU A 104 -21.81 -25.84 -2.99
N SER A 105 -22.82 -25.36 -3.72
CA SER A 105 -23.39 -24.02 -3.52
C SER A 105 -23.96 -23.88 -2.10
N THR A 106 -23.36 -23.00 -1.30
CA THR A 106 -23.99 -22.52 -0.07
C THR A 106 -25.16 -21.62 -0.44
N LYS A 107 -26.36 -21.94 0.06
CA LYS A 107 -27.60 -21.17 -0.20
C LYS A 107 -27.61 -19.79 0.45
N ASP A 108 -26.69 -19.53 1.39
CA ASP A 108 -26.59 -18.27 2.12
C ASP A 108 -25.57 -17.34 1.46
N ILE A 109 -25.99 -16.69 0.39
CA ILE A 109 -25.20 -15.66 -0.27
C ILE A 109 -25.29 -14.37 0.55
N LEU A 110 -24.20 -14.00 1.24
CA LEU A 110 -24.15 -12.74 2.01
C LEU A 110 -24.09 -11.52 1.08
N PRO A 111 -24.74 -10.40 1.43
CA PRO A 111 -24.75 -9.20 0.60
C PRO A 111 -23.35 -8.59 0.43
N ILE A 112 -23.19 -7.82 -0.66
CA ILE A 112 -22.04 -6.94 -0.90
C ILE A 112 -21.86 -6.04 0.33
N PRO A 113 -20.62 -5.75 0.78
CA PRO A 113 -20.39 -4.84 1.90
C PRO A 113 -21.09 -3.50 1.70
N ASN A 114 -21.69 -2.99 2.79
CA ASN A 114 -22.25 -1.64 2.79
C ASN A 114 -21.13 -0.61 3.00
N PHE A 115 -20.81 0.16 1.95
CA PHE A 115 -19.77 1.21 1.97
C PHE A 115 -20.16 2.48 2.74
N ASP A 116 -21.33 2.53 3.38
CA ASP A 116 -21.77 3.67 4.19
C ASP A 116 -20.80 3.98 5.33
N GLN A 117 -20.21 2.96 5.96
CA GLN A 117 -19.28 3.17 7.08
C GLN A 117 -18.00 3.89 6.65
N LEU A 118 -17.46 3.55 5.47
CA LEU A 118 -16.31 4.26 4.89
C LEU A 118 -16.68 5.71 4.58
N SER A 119 -17.87 5.93 4.00
CA SER A 119 -18.37 7.28 3.69
C SER A 119 -18.54 8.13 4.95
N GLN A 120 -19.02 7.54 6.05
CA GLN A 120 -19.12 8.20 7.35
C GLN A 120 -17.74 8.54 7.91
N TYR A 121 -16.77 7.63 7.83
CA TYR A 121 -15.40 7.87 8.27
C TYR A 121 -14.73 9.02 7.49
N VAL A 122 -14.86 9.02 6.16
CA VAL A 122 -14.38 10.11 5.30
C VAL A 122 -15.04 11.43 5.70
N SER A 123 -16.36 11.44 5.91
CA SER A 123 -17.10 12.63 6.31
C SER A 123 -16.62 13.18 7.66
N GLN A 124 -16.40 12.31 8.64
CA GLN A 124 -15.86 12.69 9.95
C GLN A 124 -14.43 13.25 9.84
N SER A 125 -13.57 12.59 9.06
CA SER A 125 -12.21 13.06 8.80
C SER A 125 -12.18 14.43 8.12
N LEU A 126 -13.06 14.66 7.14
CA LEU A 126 -13.20 15.96 6.49
C LEU A 126 -13.71 17.02 7.46
N HIS A 127 -14.69 16.68 8.31
CA HIS A 127 -15.21 17.61 9.31
C HIS A 127 -14.10 18.02 10.27
N LEU A 128 -13.33 17.06 10.81
CA LEU A 128 -12.21 17.31 11.70
C LEU A 128 -11.17 18.26 11.11
N ILE A 129 -10.77 18.06 9.85
CA ILE A 129 -9.80 18.95 9.17
C ILE A 129 -10.40 20.36 9.00
N LYS A 130 -11.67 20.46 8.61
CA LYS A 130 -12.34 21.75 8.38
C LYS A 130 -12.63 22.53 9.66
N SER A 131 -12.83 21.84 10.78
CA SER A 131 -13.11 22.46 12.08
C SER A 131 -11.85 22.79 12.88
N SER A 132 -10.71 22.18 12.54
CA SER A 132 -9.43 22.42 13.22
C SER A 132 -8.69 23.59 12.58
N GLN A 133 -8.09 24.46 13.39
CA GLN A 133 -7.24 25.53 12.87
C GLN A 133 -5.86 24.96 12.49
N PRO A 134 -5.30 25.24 11.31
CA PRO A 134 -3.95 24.80 10.99
C PRO A 134 -2.90 25.62 11.72
N VAL A 135 -1.73 25.03 11.98
CA VAL A 135 -0.54 25.77 12.43
C VAL A 135 -0.06 26.79 11.39
N ASP A 136 -0.31 26.51 10.10
CA ASP A 136 0.00 27.36 8.96
C ASP A 136 -1.18 27.40 8.00
N LYS A 137 -1.70 28.60 7.72
CA LYS A 137 -2.89 28.80 6.86
C LYS A 137 -2.76 28.20 5.47
N ARG A 138 -1.53 28.01 4.95
CA ARG A 138 -1.31 27.36 3.65
C ARG A 138 -1.77 25.91 3.65
N LEU A 139 -1.79 25.25 4.81
CA LEU A 139 -2.24 23.87 4.95
C LEU A 139 -3.73 23.72 4.58
N GLU A 140 -4.60 24.71 4.77
CA GLU A 140 -6.06 24.56 4.59
C GLU A 140 -6.47 23.99 3.22
N LYS A 141 -5.62 24.18 2.20
CA LYS A 141 -5.94 23.88 0.79
C LYS A 141 -5.31 22.60 0.24
N ILE A 142 -4.53 21.87 1.03
CA ILE A 142 -3.68 20.77 0.52
C ILE A 142 -4.08 19.38 1.06
N HIS A 143 -5.22 19.24 1.74
CA HIS A 143 -5.63 17.95 2.29
C HIS A 143 -6.55 17.20 1.33
N SER A 144 -6.14 15.99 0.95
CA SER A 144 -7.05 14.94 0.48
C SER A 144 -7.14 13.87 1.56
N VAL A 145 -8.34 13.38 1.88
CA VAL A 145 -8.54 12.31 2.89
C VAL A 145 -9.08 11.02 2.29
N SER A 146 -9.47 11.05 1.02
CA SER A 146 -9.98 9.90 0.29
C SER A 146 -9.86 10.10 -1.21
N TRP A 147 -9.61 9.01 -1.94
CA TRP A 147 -9.88 8.93 -3.38
C TRP A 147 -11.24 8.27 -3.62
N SER A 148 -11.62 8.11 -4.89
CA SER A 148 -12.88 7.43 -5.23
C SER A 148 -12.82 6.65 -6.54
N PHE A 149 -13.69 5.65 -6.67
CA PHE A 149 -13.89 4.89 -7.90
C PHE A 149 -15.36 4.54 -8.08
N ASP A 150 -15.76 4.26 -9.32
CA ASP A 150 -17.11 3.83 -9.65
C ASP A 150 -17.21 2.30 -9.51
N LEU A 151 -18.17 1.87 -8.69
CA LEU A 151 -18.56 0.48 -8.52
C LEU A 151 -19.85 0.22 -9.30
N LEU A 152 -19.76 -0.60 -10.33
CA LEU A 152 -20.88 -0.98 -11.16
C LEU A 152 -21.64 -2.14 -10.51
N SER A 153 -22.98 -2.05 -10.53
CA SER A 153 -23.87 -3.13 -10.10
C SER A 153 -25.08 -3.23 -11.01
N SER A 154 -25.77 -4.38 -10.99
CA SER A 154 -27.03 -4.56 -11.73
C SER A 154 -28.14 -3.58 -11.29
N SER A 155 -28.04 -3.05 -10.08
CA SER A 155 -28.95 -2.05 -9.50
C SER A 155 -28.52 -0.59 -9.73
N GLY A 156 -27.38 -0.35 -10.37
CA GLY A 156 -26.86 0.99 -10.66
C GLY A 156 -25.40 1.22 -10.24
N ASN A 157 -24.85 2.35 -10.65
CA ASN A 157 -23.46 2.72 -10.37
C ASN A 157 -23.37 3.48 -9.04
N VAL A 158 -22.48 3.04 -8.15
CA VAL A 158 -22.23 3.67 -6.85
C VAL A 158 -20.79 4.18 -6.82
N LYS A 159 -20.61 5.45 -6.46
CA LYS A 159 -19.29 6.02 -6.24
C LYS A 159 -18.80 5.68 -4.84
N VAL A 160 -17.73 4.91 -4.73
CA VAL A 160 -17.13 4.51 -3.45
C VAL A 160 -16.00 5.46 -3.09
N HIS A 161 -16.06 6.05 -1.89
CA HIS A 161 -14.99 6.88 -1.33
C HIS A 161 -14.12 6.04 -0.40
N VAL A 162 -12.82 5.99 -0.67
CA VAL A 162 -11.88 5.16 0.07
C VAL A 162 -10.92 6.04 0.87
N PRO A 163 -10.87 5.89 2.21
CA PRO A 163 -9.95 6.65 3.04
C PRO A 163 -8.47 6.35 2.74
N TYR A 164 -7.61 7.37 2.73
CA TYR A 164 -6.16 7.16 2.52
C TYR A 164 -5.46 6.33 3.61
N VAL A 165 -6.05 6.20 4.79
CA VAL A 165 -5.55 5.25 5.80
C VAL A 165 -5.50 3.81 5.27
N CYS A 166 -6.29 3.44 4.25
CA CYS A 166 -6.20 2.11 3.67
C CYS A 166 -4.91 1.86 2.86
N LEU A 167 -4.09 2.89 2.58
CA LEU A 167 -2.79 2.72 1.91
C LEU A 167 -1.88 1.74 2.65
N VAL A 168 -1.87 1.76 3.99
CA VAL A 168 -1.06 0.81 4.78
C VAL A 168 -1.63 -0.62 4.75
N CYS A 169 -2.85 -0.81 4.26
CA CYS A 169 -3.52 -2.12 4.22
C CYS A 169 -3.21 -2.92 2.95
N ARG A 170 -2.72 -2.25 1.90
CA ARG A 170 -2.44 -2.89 0.61
C ARG A 170 -1.22 -3.81 0.71
N GLY A 171 -1.11 -4.74 -0.25
CA GLY A 171 0.05 -5.63 -0.40
C GLY A 171 0.13 -6.84 0.54
N ASP A 172 -0.78 -7.01 1.49
CA ASP A 172 -0.71 -8.12 2.46
C ASP A 172 -0.79 -9.51 1.85
N ALA A 173 -1.77 -9.72 0.98
CA ALA A 173 -1.96 -10.99 0.30
C ALA A 173 -0.70 -11.35 -0.51
N LEU A 174 -0.05 -10.35 -1.10
CA LEU A 174 1.20 -10.55 -1.79
C LEU A 174 2.31 -10.94 -0.80
N VAL A 175 2.62 -10.11 0.19
CA VAL A 175 3.72 -10.33 1.16
C VAL A 175 3.70 -11.74 1.76
N ASN A 176 2.50 -12.27 2.01
CA ASN A 176 2.35 -13.48 2.80
C ASN A 176 1.95 -14.73 2.01
N ASN A 177 1.47 -14.57 0.77
CA ASN A 177 1.08 -15.70 -0.10
C ASN A 177 2.06 -15.93 -1.26
N LEU A 178 3.24 -15.29 -1.22
CA LEU A 178 4.33 -15.59 -2.14
C LEU A 178 4.69 -17.07 -2.04
N LYS A 179 4.52 -17.81 -3.14
CA LYS A 179 4.95 -19.20 -3.25
C LYS A 179 6.46 -19.27 -3.02
N THR A 180 6.93 -20.34 -2.37
CA THR A 180 8.36 -20.55 -2.07
C THR A 180 9.26 -20.41 -3.29
N THR A 181 8.78 -20.82 -4.47
CA THR A 181 9.50 -20.69 -5.74
C THR A 181 9.82 -19.24 -6.11
N HIS A 182 8.96 -18.28 -5.78
CA HIS A 182 9.18 -16.85 -6.03
C HIS A 182 9.95 -16.14 -4.90
N LEU A 183 10.06 -16.75 -3.72
CA LEU A 183 10.83 -16.16 -2.61
C LEU A 183 12.32 -16.06 -2.97
N LEU A 184 12.88 -17.09 -3.62
CA LEU A 184 14.27 -17.09 -4.05
C LEU A 184 14.54 -16.01 -5.12
N ASP A 185 13.65 -15.90 -6.12
CA ASP A 185 13.77 -14.87 -7.16
C ASP A 185 13.73 -13.46 -6.56
N LEU A 186 12.82 -13.22 -5.62
CA LEU A 186 12.71 -11.94 -4.91
C LEU A 186 13.92 -11.66 -4.01
N GLN A 187 14.44 -12.66 -3.30
CA GLN A 187 15.67 -12.52 -2.51
C GLN A 187 16.85 -12.17 -3.41
N HIS A 188 17.03 -12.88 -4.52
CA HIS A 188 18.08 -12.58 -5.50
C HIS A 188 17.94 -11.18 -6.10
N PHE A 189 16.71 -10.79 -6.44
CA PHE A 189 16.39 -9.44 -6.88
C PHE A 189 16.87 -8.39 -5.87
N PHE A 190 16.46 -8.52 -4.60
CA PHE A 190 16.86 -7.56 -3.57
C PHE A 190 18.36 -7.57 -3.31
N MET A 191 18.99 -8.74 -3.27
CA MET A 191 20.44 -8.86 -3.10
C MET A 191 21.19 -8.17 -4.25
N ARG A 192 20.74 -8.35 -5.49
CA ARG A 192 21.29 -7.68 -6.68
C ARG A 192 21.07 -6.18 -6.61
N GLU A 193 19.82 -5.74 -6.49
CA GLU A 193 19.48 -4.32 -6.56
C GLU A 193 20.06 -3.52 -5.41
N MET A 194 19.93 -4.00 -4.15
CA MET A 194 20.48 -3.28 -2.99
C MET A 194 21.99 -3.15 -3.10
N THR A 195 22.70 -4.18 -3.57
CA THR A 195 24.14 -4.12 -3.81
C THR A 195 24.49 -3.10 -4.89
N ASN A 196 23.76 -3.12 -6.01
CA ASN A 196 23.99 -2.25 -7.16
C ASN A 196 23.74 -0.77 -6.82
N ILE A 197 22.69 -0.46 -6.06
CA ILE A 197 22.34 0.92 -5.73
C ILE A 197 23.06 1.44 -4.49
N CYS A 198 23.64 0.58 -3.64
CA CYS A 198 24.24 0.98 -2.36
C CYS A 198 25.20 2.16 -2.48
N ASN A 199 26.19 2.05 -3.38
CA ASN A 199 27.17 3.12 -3.54
C ASN A 199 26.52 4.42 -4.04
N LYS A 200 25.67 4.33 -5.08
CA LYS A 200 25.00 5.49 -5.66
C LYS A 200 24.04 6.18 -4.67
N ALA A 201 23.28 5.42 -3.89
CA ALA A 201 22.24 5.92 -3.01
C ALA A 201 22.78 6.41 -1.65
N THR A 202 23.87 5.79 -1.16
CA THR A 202 24.38 6.06 0.19
C THR A 202 25.74 6.74 0.21
N GLY A 203 26.47 6.72 -0.91
CA GLY A 203 27.88 7.13 -0.98
C GLY A 203 28.87 6.08 -0.44
N PHE A 204 28.39 4.89 -0.04
CA PHE A 204 29.21 3.84 0.56
C PHE A 204 29.11 2.51 -0.18
N ALA A 205 30.23 1.79 -0.26
CA ALA A 205 30.22 0.40 -0.68
C ALA A 205 29.44 -0.48 0.32
N PRO A 206 28.85 -1.61 -0.12
CA PRO A 206 28.14 -2.55 0.76
C PRO A 206 28.94 -2.99 2.00
N SER A 207 30.25 -3.21 1.87
CA SER A 207 31.13 -3.57 2.99
C SER A 207 31.20 -2.47 4.06
N ASN A 208 31.17 -1.21 3.65
CA ASN A 208 31.21 -0.07 4.57
C ASN A 208 29.87 0.07 5.30
N PHE A 209 28.76 -0.18 4.62
CA PHE A 209 27.44 -0.26 5.28
C PHE A 209 27.42 -1.37 6.33
N ILE A 210 27.95 -2.56 6.01
CA ILE A 210 28.04 -3.68 6.97
C ILE A 210 28.85 -3.29 8.21
N GLN A 211 30.01 -2.66 8.02
CA GLN A 211 30.83 -2.17 9.14
C GLN A 211 30.09 -1.10 9.97
N MET A 212 29.42 -0.15 9.30
CA MET A 212 28.60 0.88 9.96
C MET A 212 27.46 0.25 10.77
N SER A 213 26.80 -0.77 10.21
CA SER A 213 25.74 -1.54 10.85
C SER A 213 26.23 -2.26 12.11
N LYS A 214 27.39 -2.94 12.06
CA LYS A 214 27.98 -3.58 13.25
C LYS A 214 28.36 -2.54 14.31
N LYS A 215 28.92 -1.40 13.92
CA LYS A 215 29.26 -0.31 14.83
C LYS A 215 28.02 0.31 15.50
N ALA A 216 26.91 0.43 14.76
CA ALA A 216 25.67 1.01 15.27
C ALA A 216 25.04 0.24 16.43
N LEU A 217 25.39 -1.04 16.64
CA LEU A 217 24.98 -1.79 17.84
C LEU A 217 25.52 -1.18 19.14
N GLN A 218 26.63 -0.45 19.07
CA GLN A 218 27.34 0.11 20.23
C GLN A 218 27.36 1.65 20.24
N ASP A 219 27.06 2.29 19.10
CA ASP A 219 27.18 3.74 18.91
C ASP A 219 25.89 4.35 18.36
N ASN A 220 25.15 5.02 19.26
CA ASN A 220 23.90 5.72 18.96
C ASN A 220 24.06 6.85 17.91
N ASN A 221 25.26 7.42 17.75
CA ASN A 221 25.50 8.43 16.71
C ASN A 221 25.57 7.78 15.32
N THR A 222 26.11 6.56 15.24
CA THR A 222 26.18 5.78 14.00
C THR A 222 24.81 5.20 13.62
N LEU A 223 23.96 4.91 14.61
CA LEU A 223 22.62 4.34 14.41
C LEU A 223 21.73 5.15 13.46
N HIS A 224 21.67 6.47 13.62
CA HIS A 224 20.83 7.30 12.75
C HIS A 224 21.32 7.28 11.29
N SER A 225 22.65 7.25 11.07
CA SER A 225 23.24 7.13 9.73
C SER A 225 22.89 5.82 9.03
N VAL A 226 22.74 4.72 9.79
CA VAL A 226 22.25 3.45 9.24
C VAL A 226 20.82 3.61 8.70
N TYR A 227 19.93 4.23 9.47
CA TYR A 227 18.56 4.48 9.04
C TYR A 227 18.48 5.43 7.83
N ILE A 228 19.29 6.49 7.78
CA ILE A 228 19.38 7.38 6.59
C ILE A 228 19.82 6.57 5.36
N ALA A 229 20.84 5.72 5.49
CA ALA A 229 21.30 4.88 4.39
C ALA A 229 20.21 3.91 3.91
N ILE A 230 19.47 3.27 4.84
CA ILE A 230 18.33 2.41 4.49
C ILE A 230 17.24 3.22 3.78
N ALA A 231 16.91 4.41 4.27
CA ALA A 231 15.90 5.26 3.65
C ALA A 231 16.28 5.64 2.22
N ASN A 232 17.55 6.03 1.99
CA ASN A 232 18.06 6.34 0.66
C ASN A 232 18.05 5.11 -0.28
N LEU A 233 18.41 3.92 0.22
CA LEU A 233 18.36 2.69 -0.56
C LEU A 233 16.95 2.41 -1.10
N PHE A 234 15.93 2.43 -0.23
CA PHE A 234 14.55 2.18 -0.66
C PHE A 234 13.98 3.32 -1.51
N SER A 235 14.34 4.57 -1.22
CA SER A 235 13.95 5.72 -2.03
C SER A 235 14.50 5.58 -3.45
N SER A 236 15.79 5.28 -3.57
CA SER A 236 16.46 5.06 -4.86
C SER A 236 15.93 3.84 -5.60
N LEU A 237 15.59 2.75 -4.88
CA LEU A 237 15.01 1.56 -5.49
C LEU A 237 13.67 1.89 -6.16
N VAL A 238 12.76 2.57 -5.45
CA VAL A 238 11.45 2.94 -6.01
C VAL A 238 11.62 3.95 -7.14
N HIS A 239 12.41 5.00 -6.95
CA HIS A 239 12.66 6.04 -7.95
C HIS A 239 13.28 5.49 -9.24
N LYS A 240 14.12 4.45 -9.15
CA LYS A 240 14.72 3.80 -10.32
C LYS A 240 13.67 3.11 -11.19
N HIS A 241 12.61 2.57 -10.59
CA HIS A 241 11.64 1.73 -11.27
C HIS A 241 10.32 2.43 -11.59
N ILE A 242 9.98 3.49 -10.85
CA ILE A 242 8.76 4.27 -11.04
C ILE A 242 9.14 5.73 -11.26
N GLU A 243 8.71 6.30 -12.38
CA GLU A 243 8.88 7.72 -12.68
C GLU A 243 7.72 8.51 -12.09
N TYR A 244 8.03 9.65 -11.46
CA TYR A 244 7.00 10.49 -10.86
C TYR A 244 6.13 11.17 -11.93
N MET A 245 4.82 10.95 -11.83
CA MET A 245 3.82 11.60 -12.67
C MET A 245 2.49 11.73 -11.93
N THR A 246 1.98 12.96 -11.81
CA THR A 246 0.65 13.23 -11.23
C THR A 246 -0.44 12.40 -11.88
N ASP A 247 -1.42 11.93 -11.11
CA ASP A 247 -2.54 11.12 -11.60
C ASP A 247 -3.24 11.67 -12.83
N TYR A 248 -3.50 12.97 -12.85
CA TYR A 248 -4.20 13.58 -13.99
C TYR A 248 -3.40 13.46 -15.29
N LYS A 249 -2.07 13.54 -15.22
CA LYS A 249 -1.21 13.34 -16.39
C LYS A 249 -1.14 11.86 -16.79
N ALA A 250 -1.05 10.97 -15.80
CA ALA A 250 -0.94 9.54 -16.05
C ALA A 250 -2.25 8.94 -16.59
N THR A 251 -3.38 9.29 -15.99
CA THR A 251 -4.68 8.61 -16.13
C THR A 251 -5.84 9.52 -16.55
N GLY A 252 -5.68 10.85 -16.54
CA GLY A 252 -6.78 11.79 -16.76
C GLY A 252 -7.74 11.91 -15.56
N LYS A 253 -7.53 11.15 -14.48
CA LYS A 253 -8.30 11.26 -13.24
C LYS A 253 -7.62 12.25 -12.29
N LYS A 254 -8.42 13.00 -11.54
CA LYS A 254 -7.89 13.98 -10.57
C LYS A 254 -7.10 13.32 -9.44
N ASP A 255 -7.52 12.13 -9.03
CA ASP A 255 -7.01 11.38 -7.90
C ASP A 255 -7.27 9.89 -8.20
N PHE A 256 -6.21 9.10 -8.28
CA PHE A 256 -6.16 7.71 -8.68
C PHE A 256 -4.98 7.02 -7.99
N VAL A 257 -5.27 6.15 -7.03
CA VAL A 257 -4.22 5.39 -6.35
C VAL A 257 -3.86 4.14 -7.14
N GLY A 258 -2.94 4.28 -8.09
CA GLY A 258 -2.21 3.17 -8.68
C GLY A 258 -1.04 3.48 -9.61
N ILE A 259 0.02 2.68 -9.49
CA ILE A 259 1.13 2.52 -10.44
C ILE A 259 0.63 2.12 -11.83
N ASN A 260 0.86 3.00 -12.79
CA ASN A 260 0.53 2.82 -14.20
C ASN A 260 1.75 2.33 -14.99
N GLU A 261 1.53 1.64 -16.10
CA GLU A 261 2.60 1.23 -17.03
C GLU A 261 2.33 1.76 -18.44
N PHE A 262 3.31 2.47 -19.00
CA PHE A 262 3.29 2.93 -20.39
C PHE A 262 4.65 2.62 -21.03
N GLY A 263 4.65 1.86 -22.13
CA GLY A 263 5.88 1.59 -22.88
C GLY A 263 7.00 0.96 -22.05
N SER A 264 6.66 0.01 -21.17
CA SER A 264 7.58 -0.67 -20.24
C SER A 264 8.15 0.19 -19.10
N GLN A 265 7.70 1.43 -18.95
CA GLN A 265 8.03 2.31 -17.84
C GLN A 265 6.85 2.42 -16.87
N LEU A 266 7.12 2.37 -15.57
CA LEU A 266 6.10 2.58 -14.53
C LEU A 266 6.02 4.05 -14.16
N TYR A 267 4.81 4.54 -13.90
CA TYR A 267 4.52 5.92 -13.52
C TYR A 267 3.53 5.97 -12.36
N SER A 268 3.78 6.84 -11.39
CA SER A 268 2.80 7.13 -10.33
C SER A 268 3.11 8.45 -9.62
N ASP A 269 2.22 8.91 -8.76
CA ASP A 269 2.43 10.10 -7.95
C ASP A 269 2.86 9.77 -6.51
N CYS A 270 2.74 10.73 -5.58
CA CYS A 270 3.39 10.65 -4.28
C CYS A 270 2.81 9.55 -3.38
N GLU A 271 1.49 9.36 -3.33
CA GLU A 271 0.85 8.32 -2.52
C GLU A 271 1.21 6.92 -2.98
N ASP A 272 1.26 6.70 -4.30
CA ASP A 272 1.56 5.41 -4.88
C ASP A 272 3.04 5.05 -4.70
N MET A 273 3.95 6.01 -4.89
CA MET A 273 5.38 5.79 -4.64
C MET A 273 5.64 5.58 -3.14
N ALA A 274 4.95 6.31 -2.26
CA ALA A 274 5.02 6.10 -0.82
C ALA A 274 4.50 4.72 -0.42
N GLN A 275 3.36 4.31 -0.99
CA GLN A 275 2.79 2.98 -0.77
C GLN A 275 3.76 1.90 -1.26
N ALA A 276 4.34 2.05 -2.46
CA ALA A 276 5.33 1.12 -3.00
C ALA A 276 6.57 1.02 -2.11
N SER A 277 7.10 2.16 -1.61
CA SER A 277 8.20 2.17 -0.65
C SER A 277 7.85 1.41 0.63
N PHE A 278 6.66 1.67 1.19
CA PHE A 278 6.15 0.99 2.39
C PHE A 278 6.02 -0.52 2.17
N ASP A 279 5.37 -0.93 1.09
CA ASP A 279 5.13 -2.34 0.75
C ASP A 279 6.45 -3.09 0.49
N LEU A 280 7.39 -2.51 -0.27
CA LEU A 280 8.70 -3.11 -0.50
C LEU A 280 9.50 -3.30 0.80
N MET A 281 9.48 -2.33 1.71
CA MET A 281 10.13 -2.50 3.03
C MET A 281 9.51 -3.63 3.84
N ARG A 282 8.19 -3.81 3.77
CA ARG A 282 7.48 -4.92 4.44
C ARG A 282 7.81 -6.27 3.83
N VAL A 283 7.80 -6.38 2.49
CA VAL A 283 8.23 -7.58 1.76
C VAL A 283 9.68 -7.92 2.11
N PHE A 284 10.56 -6.92 2.13
CA PHE A 284 11.98 -7.10 2.44
C PHE A 284 12.19 -7.71 3.84
N ARG A 285 11.51 -7.17 4.87
CA ARG A 285 11.52 -7.73 6.23
C ARG A 285 11.11 -9.20 6.28
N ARG A 286 10.14 -9.58 5.44
CA ARG A 286 9.62 -10.94 5.37
C ARG A 286 10.58 -11.90 4.66
N LEU A 287 11.22 -11.44 3.58
CA LEU A 287 12.18 -12.22 2.80
C LEU A 287 13.50 -12.45 3.54
N PHE A 288 13.93 -11.50 4.37
CA PHE A 288 15.17 -11.58 5.14
C PHE A 288 14.85 -11.53 6.64
N PRO A 289 14.53 -12.66 7.28
CA PRO A 289 14.18 -12.71 8.69
C PRO A 289 15.44 -12.55 9.57
N SER A 290 15.84 -11.29 9.78
CA SER A 290 17.03 -10.91 10.55
C SER A 290 16.65 -10.00 11.71
N SER A 291 17.30 -10.15 12.85
CA SER A 291 17.15 -9.32 14.04
C SER A 291 18.45 -8.59 14.38
N LEU A 292 18.41 -7.64 15.32
CA LEU A 292 19.63 -6.95 15.77
C LEU A 292 20.65 -7.90 16.41
N ASN A 293 20.21 -9.04 16.95
CA ASN A 293 21.10 -10.05 17.52
C ASN A 293 21.95 -10.74 16.44
N ASP A 294 21.44 -10.83 15.21
CA ASP A 294 22.09 -11.54 14.10
C ASP A 294 23.15 -10.68 13.41
N VAL A 295 23.14 -9.36 13.64
CA VAL A 295 23.99 -8.36 12.93
C VAL A 295 25.48 -8.67 13.01
N ASN A 296 25.97 -9.26 14.10
CA ASN A 296 27.39 -9.60 14.22
C ASN A 296 27.78 -10.83 13.37
N ASP A 297 26.84 -11.76 13.20
CA ASP A 297 27.06 -13.10 12.64
C ASP A 297 26.75 -13.17 11.13
N VAL A 298 25.98 -12.22 10.61
CA VAL A 298 25.72 -12.10 9.18
C VAL A 298 26.78 -11.26 8.46
N SER A 299 27.00 -11.58 7.17
CA SER A 299 27.95 -10.89 6.29
C SER A 299 27.29 -10.23 5.08
N THR A 300 26.01 -10.46 4.86
CA THR A 300 25.28 -9.99 3.67
C THR A 300 24.53 -8.70 3.96
N LEU A 301 24.71 -7.69 3.08
CA LEU A 301 24.06 -6.38 3.16
C LEU A 301 22.57 -6.45 3.51
N CYS A 302 21.81 -7.33 2.85
CA CYS A 302 20.36 -7.40 3.03
C CYS A 302 19.93 -7.84 4.44
N TYR A 303 20.66 -8.75 5.08
CA TYR A 303 20.34 -9.16 6.45
C TYR A 303 20.62 -8.05 7.47
N HIS A 304 21.62 -7.20 7.21
CA HIS A 304 21.85 -6.00 8.02
C HIS A 304 20.71 -5.00 7.85
N ILE A 305 20.31 -4.68 6.61
CA ILE A 305 19.17 -3.78 6.33
C ILE A 305 17.90 -4.30 7.02
N ALA A 306 17.63 -5.60 6.90
CA ALA A 306 16.43 -6.23 7.46
C ALA A 306 16.41 -6.20 8.98
N ALA A 307 17.54 -6.40 9.66
CA ALA A 307 17.64 -6.33 11.12
C ALA A 307 17.20 -4.96 11.66
N TRP A 308 17.72 -3.87 11.07
CA TRP A 308 17.37 -2.50 11.47
C TRP A 308 15.93 -2.13 11.12
N LEU A 309 15.44 -2.60 9.97
CA LEU A 309 14.03 -2.49 9.63
C LEU A 309 13.19 -3.22 10.68
N ASN A 310 13.45 -4.49 11.01
CA ASN A 310 12.66 -5.24 11.99
C ASN A 310 12.63 -4.62 13.40
N ASP A 311 13.60 -3.76 13.76
CA ASP A 311 13.59 -3.00 15.02
C ASP A 311 12.80 -1.66 14.97
N SER A 312 12.17 -1.32 13.84
CA SER A 312 11.49 -0.03 13.64
C SER A 312 10.02 -0.17 13.25
N THR A 313 9.22 0.84 13.58
CA THR A 313 7.84 0.97 13.06
C THR A 313 7.89 1.56 11.66
N LEU A 314 7.11 0.99 10.74
CA LEU A 314 6.88 1.58 9.42
C LEU A 314 5.51 2.23 9.38
N GLY A 315 5.39 3.24 8.53
CA GLY A 315 4.10 3.75 8.14
C GLY A 315 4.19 4.64 6.91
N VAL A 316 3.06 5.26 6.61
CA VAL A 316 2.90 6.26 5.55
C VAL A 316 2.49 7.56 6.21
N MET A 317 3.08 8.66 5.78
CA MET A 317 2.85 9.99 6.33
C MET A 317 2.33 10.90 5.22
N GLN A 318 1.34 11.71 5.55
CA GLN A 318 0.81 12.76 4.67
C GLN A 318 1.15 14.11 5.28
N GLY A 319 1.53 15.06 4.44
CA GLY A 319 1.74 16.43 4.87
C GLY A 319 2.08 17.36 3.73
N ALA A 320 2.99 18.29 4.01
CA ALA A 320 3.32 19.38 3.11
C ALA A 320 4.82 19.46 2.87
N ILE A 321 5.20 19.50 1.59
CA ILE A 321 6.56 19.84 1.16
C ILE A 321 6.59 21.22 0.52
N GLY A 322 7.76 21.86 0.53
CA GLY A 322 7.99 23.14 -0.11
C GLY A 322 9.08 23.95 0.56
N GLU A 323 9.23 25.20 0.14
CA GLU A 323 10.12 26.15 0.81
C GLU A 323 9.40 26.80 2.00
N ALA A 324 10.13 27.10 3.08
CA ALA A 324 9.58 27.68 4.31
C ALA A 324 8.70 28.91 4.05
N ARG A 325 9.08 29.77 3.09
CA ARG A 325 8.35 30.99 2.69
C ARG A 325 7.66 30.88 1.32
N GLY A 326 7.69 29.71 0.68
CA GLY A 326 7.14 29.49 -0.66
C GLY A 326 5.75 28.85 -0.68
N ALA A 327 5.36 28.32 -1.84
CA ALA A 327 4.15 27.49 -1.95
C ALA A 327 4.38 26.12 -1.26
N LEU A 328 3.33 25.62 -0.61
CA LEU A 328 3.29 24.25 -0.08
C LEU A 328 2.52 23.36 -1.04
N ASN A 329 3.02 22.15 -1.25
CA ASN A 329 2.36 21.10 -1.99
C ASN A 329 1.99 19.95 -1.04
N ASN A 330 0.81 19.35 -1.25
CA ASN A 330 0.47 18.08 -0.63
C ASN A 330 1.52 17.04 -1.03
N HIS A 331 1.92 16.21 -0.09
CA HIS A 331 2.82 15.10 -0.35
C HIS A 331 2.52 13.94 0.58
N VAL A 332 2.75 12.74 0.09
CA VAL A 332 2.69 11.49 0.87
C VAL A 332 4.04 10.80 0.74
N TRP A 333 4.56 10.26 1.84
CA TRP A 333 5.85 9.57 1.88
C TRP A 333 5.80 8.40 2.86
N ALA A 334 6.67 7.41 2.68
CA ALA A 334 6.84 6.36 3.68
C ALA A 334 7.80 6.82 4.79
N ALA A 335 7.64 6.29 5.99
CA ALA A 335 8.48 6.64 7.14
C ALA A 335 9.01 5.39 7.82
N ILE A 336 10.28 5.47 8.24
CA ILE A 336 10.88 4.54 9.19
C ILE A 336 10.98 5.29 10.51
N LEU A 337 10.39 4.71 11.56
CA LEU A 337 10.37 5.27 12.91
C LEU A 337 11.20 4.38 13.84
N PRO A 338 12.51 4.66 14.01
CA PRO A 338 13.36 3.94 14.94
C PRO A 338 12.91 4.14 16.39
N LYS A 339 13.27 3.20 17.27
CA LYS A 339 12.95 3.31 18.70
C LYS A 339 13.76 4.38 19.43
N GLN A 340 15.01 4.61 19.01
CA GLN A 340 16.01 5.37 19.77
C GLN A 340 16.72 6.49 18.98
N THR A 341 16.34 6.72 17.72
CA THR A 341 16.87 7.80 16.89
C THR A 341 15.76 8.55 16.17
N PRO A 342 16.05 9.75 15.64
CA PRO A 342 15.07 10.48 14.86
C PRO A 342 14.55 9.68 13.67
N PRO A 343 13.29 9.97 13.25
CA PRO A 343 12.69 9.30 12.11
C PRO A 343 13.42 9.68 10.83
N VAL A 344 13.32 8.80 9.83
CA VAL A 344 13.81 9.04 8.47
C VAL A 344 12.69 8.76 7.49
N PHE A 345 12.66 9.52 6.39
CA PHE A 345 11.61 9.39 5.39
C PHE A 345 12.15 8.69 4.15
N VAL A 346 11.32 7.80 3.60
CA VAL A 346 11.57 7.07 2.37
C VAL A 346 10.70 7.69 1.30
N ASP A 347 11.34 8.39 0.37
CA ASP A 347 10.69 9.21 -0.63
C ASP A 347 11.07 8.77 -2.03
N GLY A 348 10.23 7.91 -2.60
CA GLY A 348 10.40 7.43 -3.96
C GLY A 348 10.36 8.55 -5.01
N THR A 349 9.72 9.69 -4.75
CA THR A 349 9.60 10.75 -5.77
C THR A 349 10.93 11.46 -6.00
N ASN A 350 11.74 11.60 -4.95
CA ASN A 350 13.06 12.26 -5.01
C ASN A 350 14.23 11.28 -5.12
N GLY A 351 14.03 10.00 -4.79
CA GLY A 351 15.07 8.97 -4.83
C GLY A 351 16.07 9.02 -3.67
N GLU A 352 15.95 10.00 -2.77
CA GLU A 352 16.76 10.16 -1.56
C GLU A 352 15.98 10.88 -0.45
N PHE A 353 16.42 10.71 0.79
CA PHE A 353 15.88 11.42 1.93
C PHE A 353 16.44 12.85 1.99
N VAL A 354 15.56 13.84 1.75
CA VAL A 354 15.92 15.27 1.75
C VAL A 354 15.15 16.02 2.86
N PRO A 355 15.62 16.02 4.13
CA PRO A 355 14.88 16.58 5.26
C PRO A 355 14.32 18.00 5.05
N ARG A 356 15.07 18.85 4.34
CA ARG A 356 14.76 20.28 4.17
C ARG A 356 13.48 20.56 3.36
N ILE A 357 12.98 19.61 2.58
CA ILE A 357 11.79 19.84 1.75
C ILE A 357 10.50 19.69 2.57
N TYR A 358 10.52 18.88 3.63
CA TYR A 358 9.35 18.62 4.46
C TYR A 358 9.11 19.79 5.40
N GLN A 359 7.94 20.41 5.31
CA GLN A 359 7.57 21.54 6.16
C GLN A 359 6.67 21.09 7.30
N TYR A 360 5.65 20.28 6.99
CA TYR A 360 4.65 19.84 7.98
C TYR A 360 4.26 18.38 7.74
N ALA A 361 4.06 17.64 8.83
CA ALA A 361 3.36 16.36 8.85
C ALA A 361 1.94 16.57 9.39
N VAL A 362 0.94 16.00 8.73
CA VAL A 362 -0.49 16.19 9.05
C VAL A 362 -1.14 14.90 9.51
N ARG A 363 -0.84 13.79 8.85
CA ARG A 363 -1.31 12.45 9.24
C ARG A 363 -0.19 11.44 9.19
N PHE A 364 -0.29 10.45 10.05
CA PHE A 364 0.54 9.25 10.00
C PHE A 364 -0.36 8.02 10.09
N TRP A 365 -0.18 7.10 9.15
CA TRP A 365 -0.85 5.83 9.12
C TRP A 365 0.18 4.74 9.36
N SER A 366 -0.13 3.83 10.25
CA SER A 366 0.69 2.63 10.47
C SER A 366 -0.21 1.45 10.74
N ARG A 367 0.39 0.28 10.84
CA ARG A 367 -0.34 -0.92 11.17
C ARG A 367 0.54 -1.96 11.83
N ASP A 368 -0.12 -2.87 12.51
CA ASP A 368 0.44 -4.15 12.89
C ASP A 368 -0.43 -5.26 12.24
N PRO A 369 -0.18 -6.55 12.52
CA PRO A 369 -1.01 -7.63 11.98
C PRO A 369 -2.49 -7.55 12.37
N ALA A 370 -2.84 -6.94 13.49
CA ALA A 370 -4.19 -6.91 14.06
C ALA A 370 -4.89 -5.55 13.94
N ASN A 371 -4.14 -4.44 13.82
CA ASN A 371 -4.68 -3.09 13.93
C ASN A 371 -4.17 -2.18 12.81
N ILE A 372 -5.02 -1.24 12.41
CA ILE A 372 -4.66 -0.09 11.57
C ILE A 372 -4.73 1.15 12.46
N TYR A 373 -3.69 1.98 12.46
CA TYR A 373 -3.65 3.20 13.26
C TYR A 373 -3.68 4.42 12.36
N ASP A 374 -4.61 5.35 12.62
CA ASP A 374 -4.69 6.67 11.98
C ASP A 374 -4.44 7.77 13.01
N PHE A 375 -3.31 8.45 12.86
CA PHE A 375 -2.87 9.52 13.74
C PHE A 375 -3.03 10.85 13.01
N PHE A 376 -3.97 11.70 13.47
CA PHE A 376 -4.11 13.06 12.98
C PHE A 376 -3.35 14.03 13.88
N PHE A 377 -2.36 14.74 13.34
CA PHE A 377 -1.45 15.55 14.15
C PHE A 377 -2.07 16.87 14.60
N ILE A 378 -2.26 17.00 15.91
CA ILE A 378 -2.76 18.18 16.61
C ILE A 378 -1.75 18.57 17.69
N ASN A 379 -1.32 19.82 17.68
CA ASN A 379 -0.48 20.39 18.71
C ASN A 379 -1.24 20.37 20.06
N PRO A 380 -0.74 19.68 21.10
CA PRO A 380 -1.44 19.56 22.38
C PRO A 380 -1.57 20.90 23.12
N ASP A 381 -0.68 21.86 22.85
CA ASP A 381 -0.66 23.14 23.54
C ASP A 381 -1.60 24.17 22.89
N THR A 382 -1.75 24.12 21.57
CA THR A 382 -2.52 25.13 20.81
C THR A 382 -3.81 24.61 20.20
N GLY A 383 -4.00 23.29 20.13
CA GLY A 383 -5.12 22.65 19.41
C GLY A 383 -5.04 22.81 17.89
N GLN A 384 -3.96 23.38 17.35
CA GLN A 384 -3.79 23.56 15.91
C GLN A 384 -3.25 22.29 15.25
N TYR A 385 -3.71 21.98 14.04
CA TYR A 385 -3.25 20.80 13.32
C TYR A 385 -2.04 21.07 12.42
N GLY A 386 -1.23 20.03 12.20
CA GLY A 386 0.02 20.09 11.44
C GLY A 386 1.24 20.21 12.36
N MET A 387 2.03 19.13 12.43
CA MET A 387 3.28 19.09 13.15
C MET A 387 4.41 19.62 12.25
N PRO A 388 5.22 20.60 12.69
CA PRO A 388 6.43 20.98 11.96
C PRO A 388 7.34 19.77 11.73
N ALA A 389 7.73 19.50 10.49
CA ALA A 389 8.51 18.30 10.16
C ALA A 389 9.90 18.34 10.82
N ASN A 390 10.52 19.52 10.93
CA ASN A 390 11.78 19.72 11.64
C ASN A 390 11.68 19.36 13.13
N PHE A 391 10.54 19.63 13.77
CA PHE A 391 10.27 19.21 15.14
C PHE A 391 10.27 17.69 15.21
N LEU A 392 9.49 17.00 14.37
CA LEU A 392 9.46 15.53 14.33
C LEU A 392 10.85 14.92 14.09
N LEU A 393 11.58 15.42 13.10
CA LEU A 393 12.89 14.96 12.67
C LEU A 393 14.02 15.22 13.69
N SER A 394 13.75 15.97 14.77
CA SER A 394 14.72 16.21 15.84
C SER A 394 14.60 15.25 17.03
N HIS A 395 13.52 14.46 17.12
CA HIS A 395 13.20 13.67 18.30
C HIS A 395 13.65 12.21 18.21
N LYS A 396 14.40 11.75 19.21
CA LYS A 396 14.93 10.37 19.29
C LYS A 396 13.90 9.27 19.55
N SER A 397 12.68 9.62 19.92
CA SER A 397 11.58 8.67 20.18
C SER A 397 10.34 9.07 19.38
N PRO A 398 10.36 8.88 18.05
CA PRO A 398 9.32 9.39 17.15
C PRO A 398 7.92 8.94 17.54
N MET A 399 7.73 7.66 17.89
CA MET A 399 6.40 7.16 18.29
C MET A 399 5.84 7.85 19.53
N LYS A 400 6.68 8.17 20.52
CA LYS A 400 6.25 8.92 21.71
C LYS A 400 5.75 10.31 21.35
N ILE A 401 6.43 10.98 20.41
CA ILE A 401 6.03 12.29 19.91
C ILE A 401 4.73 12.18 19.13
N ILE A 402 4.62 11.21 18.22
CA ILE A 402 3.39 10.93 17.47
C ILE A 402 2.22 10.72 18.44
N ASP A 403 2.38 9.89 19.47
CA ASP A 403 1.33 9.64 20.48
C ASP A 403 0.92 10.91 21.25
N THR A 404 1.86 11.81 21.51
CA THR A 404 1.60 13.05 22.26
C THR A 404 0.95 14.12 21.38
N TRP A 405 1.33 14.18 20.11
CA TRP A 405 0.90 15.19 19.14
C TRP A 405 -0.21 14.71 18.22
N SER A 406 -0.92 13.64 18.55
CA SER A 406 -1.98 13.12 17.68
C SER A 406 -3.29 12.88 18.39
N LEU A 407 -4.36 13.18 17.66
CA LEU A 407 -5.65 12.55 17.88
C LEU A 407 -5.63 11.19 17.18
N LYS A 408 -5.72 10.10 17.96
CA LYS A 408 -5.84 8.75 17.43
C LYS A 408 -7.27 8.53 16.94
N LEU A 409 -7.45 8.41 15.62
CA LEU A 409 -8.73 8.10 15.02
C LEU A 409 -8.95 6.59 15.07
N ASN A 410 -10.12 6.18 15.56
CA ASN A 410 -10.45 4.77 15.72
C ASN A 410 -10.89 4.19 14.36
N THR A 411 -10.17 3.17 13.89
CA THR A 411 -10.48 2.43 12.67
C THR A 411 -11.04 1.03 12.95
N ALA A 412 -11.09 0.59 14.21
CA ALA A 412 -11.40 -0.80 14.56
C ALA A 412 -12.77 -1.26 14.03
N ASN A 413 -13.78 -0.39 14.11
CA ASN A 413 -15.15 -0.71 13.65
C ASN A 413 -15.27 -0.81 12.12
N ILE A 414 -14.33 -0.20 11.37
CA ILE A 414 -14.30 -0.20 9.90
C ILE A 414 -13.11 -0.98 9.34
N TYR A 415 -12.40 -1.74 10.18
CA TYR A 415 -11.17 -2.43 9.80
C TYR A 415 -11.40 -3.37 8.61
N ALA A 416 -12.47 -4.17 8.67
CA ALA A 416 -12.83 -5.09 7.58
C ALA A 416 -13.18 -4.35 6.29
N ASP A 417 -13.84 -3.19 6.37
CA ASP A 417 -14.21 -2.39 5.19
C ASP A 417 -12.99 -1.70 4.57
N LEU A 418 -12.06 -1.21 5.40
CA LEU A 418 -10.78 -0.66 4.94
C LEU A 418 -9.95 -1.72 4.21
N LEU A 419 -9.89 -2.94 4.77
CA LEU A 419 -9.24 -4.07 4.10
C LEU A 419 -9.94 -4.41 2.79
N PHE A 420 -11.27 -4.49 2.78
CA PHE A 420 -12.03 -4.77 1.57
C PHE A 420 -11.75 -3.72 0.48
N ALA A 421 -11.83 -2.44 0.83
CA ALA A 421 -11.59 -1.32 -0.09
C ALA A 421 -10.12 -1.21 -0.55
N ALA A 422 -9.16 -1.62 0.28
CA ALA A 422 -7.75 -1.73 -0.12
C ALA A 422 -7.55 -2.86 -1.15
N ASN A 423 -8.23 -3.99 -0.95
CA ASN A 423 -8.08 -5.21 -1.76
C ASN A 423 -9.08 -5.32 -2.92
N ILE A 424 -9.99 -4.36 -3.13
CA ILE A 424 -10.74 -4.26 -4.39
C ILE A 424 -9.92 -3.55 -5.48
N GLN A 425 -8.86 -2.83 -5.07
CA GLN A 425 -8.02 -2.02 -5.95
C GLN A 425 -6.67 -2.71 -6.26
N VAL A 426 -6.70 -4.01 -6.57
CA VAL A 426 -5.49 -4.88 -6.76
C VAL A 426 -4.71 -4.57 -8.05
N GLU A 427 -5.20 -3.69 -8.92
CA GLU A 427 -4.51 -3.45 -10.20
C GLU A 427 -3.19 -2.69 -10.09
N THR A 428 -2.89 -2.11 -8.94
CA THR A 428 -1.62 -1.41 -8.69
C THR A 428 -0.42 -2.35 -8.49
N PHE A 429 -0.58 -3.67 -8.59
CA PHE A 429 0.55 -4.60 -8.42
C PHE A 429 1.42 -4.72 -9.68
N ASN A 430 1.97 -3.59 -10.10
CA ASN A 430 2.96 -3.59 -11.16
C ASN A 430 4.37 -3.73 -10.62
N ILE A 431 4.78 -3.04 -9.55
CA ILE A 431 6.21 -3.07 -9.16
C ILE A 431 6.75 -4.47 -8.88
N LEU A 432 6.19 -5.26 -7.96
CA LEU A 432 6.77 -6.59 -7.65
C LEU A 432 6.61 -7.59 -8.80
N ASN A 433 5.50 -7.55 -9.54
CA ASN A 433 5.32 -8.41 -10.73
C ASN A 433 6.24 -8.01 -11.88
N TYR A 434 6.49 -6.71 -12.06
CA TYR A 434 7.44 -6.14 -13.01
C TYR A 434 8.87 -6.53 -12.61
N LEU A 435 9.21 -6.42 -11.33
CA LEU A 435 10.52 -6.79 -10.78
C LEU A 435 10.81 -8.30 -10.85
N ILE A 436 9.80 -9.17 -10.76
CA ILE A 436 9.96 -10.64 -10.91
C ILE A 436 10.11 -11.05 -12.38
N LYS A 437 9.52 -10.31 -13.32
CA LYS A 437 9.56 -10.63 -14.76
C LYS A 437 10.83 -10.15 -15.48
N GLN A 438 11.62 -9.28 -14.86
CA GLN A 438 12.92 -8.78 -15.33
C GLN A 438 14.08 -9.58 -14.74
#